data_AF-A0AAN0LVR8-F1
#
_entry.id   AF-A0AAN0LVR8-F1
#
_cell.length_a   1.000
_cell.length_b   1.000
_cell.length_c   1.000
_cell.angle_alpha   90.00
_cell.angle_beta   90.00
_cell.angle_gamma   90.00
#
_symmetry.space_group_name_H-M   'P 1'
#
loop_
_entity.id
_entity.type
_entity.pdbx_description
1 polymer ?
#
loop_
_entity_poly.entity_id
_entity_poly.type
_entity_poly.pdbx_seq_one_letter_code
_entity_poly.pdbx_strand_id
1 'polypeptide(L)' 'METGTLTLKGITLHNATYGALDVDTKRDAQTEIIDTTISNNTAGSGAAMYLGTQSNVLIQFSTIENNKGTKRWV' A
#
# COMPACT_ATOMS: atom_id res chain seq x y z
N MET A 1 3.41 24.07 -1.00
CA MET A 1 3.18 22.87 -1.84
C MET A 1 4.21 21.85 -1.40
N GLU A 2 3.77 20.76 -0.78
CA GLU A 2 4.66 19.65 -0.45
C GLU A 2 4.74 18.78 -1.71
N THR A 3 5.78 19.00 -2.50
CA THR A 3 6.05 18.24 -3.72
C THR A 3 7.13 17.21 -3.41
N GLY A 4 7.02 16.01 -3.98
CA GLY A 4 7.99 14.95 -3.75
C GLY A 4 7.48 13.60 -4.22
N THR A 5 8.42 12.70 -4.48
CA THR A 5 8.12 11.32 -4.91
C THR A 5 8.72 10.35 -3.90
N LEU A 6 7.89 9.44 -3.38
CA LEU A 6 8.34 8.23 -2.69
C LEU A 6 8.30 7.08 -3.68
N THR A 7 9.46 6.53 -4.03
CA THR A 7 9.54 5.35 -4.91
C THR A 7 9.85 4.10 -4.11
N LEU A 8 8.94 3.12 -4.16
CA LEU A 8 9.11 1.76 -3.68
C LEU A 8 9.37 0.86 -4.89
N LYS A 9 10.63 0.43 -5.07
CA LYS A 9 11.04 -0.33 -6.26
C LYS A 9 11.74 -1.63 -5.92
N GLY A 10 11.34 -2.72 -6.56
CA GLY A 10 12.04 -4.01 -6.44
C GLY A 10 11.89 -4.65 -5.06
N ILE A 11 10.85 -4.30 -4.30
CA ILE A 11 10.65 -4.79 -2.93
C ILE A 11 9.59 -5.89 -2.87
N THR A 12 9.61 -6.67 -1.79
CA THR A 12 8.58 -7.66 -1.47
C THR A 12 8.03 -7.40 -0.07
N LEU A 13 6.71 -7.21 0.03
CA LEU A 13 5.98 -7.05 1.29
C LEU A 13 5.07 -8.25 1.49
N HIS A 14 5.39 -9.10 2.47
CA HIS A 14 4.63 -10.34 2.69
C HIS A 14 4.52 -10.73 4.16
N ASN A 15 3.50 -11.54 4.48
CA ASN A 15 3.21 -12.07 5.82
C ASN A 15 3.04 -11.00 6.92
N ALA A 16 2.64 -9.78 6.56
CA ALA A 16 2.28 -8.76 7.55
C ALA A 16 0.94 -9.10 8.23
N THR A 17 0.86 -8.91 9.55
CA THR A 17 -0.32 -9.24 10.39
C THR A 17 -1.20 -8.03 10.73
N TYR A 18 -0.77 -6.82 10.38
CA TYR A 18 -1.49 -5.57 10.58
C TYR A 18 -1.67 -4.77 9.28
N GLY A 19 -1.56 -5.45 8.14
CA GLY A 19 -1.42 -4.82 6.82
C GLY A 19 0.03 -4.55 6.48
N ALA A 20 0.34 -4.57 5.19
CA ALA A 20 1.69 -4.44 4.65
C ALA A 20 2.06 -3.01 4.27
N LEU A 21 1.09 -2.19 3.88
CA LEU A 21 1.36 -0.86 3.35
C LEU A 21 0.20 0.09 3.63
N ASP A 22 0.54 1.23 4.20
CA ASP A 22 -0.35 2.37 4.42
C ASP A 22 0.27 3.59 3.72
N VAL A 23 -0.37 4.04 2.64
CA VAL A 23 0.06 5.21 1.87
C VAL A 23 -0.89 6.36 2.15
N ASP A 24 -0.39 7.39 2.83
CA ASP A 24 -1.10 8.66 3.09
C ASP A 24 -0.28 9.85 2.57
N THR A 25 0.20 9.76 1.33
CA THR A 25 0.82 10.91 0.66
C THR A 25 -0.22 11.97 0.36
N LYS A 26 0.12 13.25 0.60
CA LYS A 26 -0.80 14.38 0.42
C LYS A 26 -0.71 14.95 -1.00
N ARG A 27 -1.87 15.10 -1.65
CA ARG A 27 -2.12 15.93 -2.85
C ARG A 27 -1.02 15.88 -3.91
N ASP A 28 -0.06 16.80 -3.81
CA ASP A 28 0.96 17.08 -4.83
C ASP A 28 2.17 16.12 -4.75
N ALA A 29 2.26 15.31 -3.69
CA ALA A 29 3.27 14.25 -3.55
C ALA A 29 2.76 12.93 -4.16
N GLN A 30 3.64 12.21 -4.84
CA GLN A 30 3.32 10.93 -5.48
C GLN A 30 4.03 9.75 -4.80
N THR A 31 3.33 8.64 -4.62
CA THR A 31 3.94 7.35 -4.29
C THR A 31 3.98 6.48 -5.53
N GLU A 32 5.16 6.01 -5.90
CA GLU A 32 5.35 5.07 -7.00
C GLU A 32 5.69 3.68 -6.45
N ILE A 33 4.89 2.68 -6.81
CA ILE A 33 5.12 1.27 -6.48
C ILE A 33 5.46 0.55 -7.79
N ILE A 34 6.73 0.24 -7.98
CA ILE A 34 7.28 -0.24 -9.26
C ILE A 34 7.94 -1.58 -9.04
N ASP A 35 7.66 -2.56 -9.90
CA ASP A 35 8.34 -3.88 -9.87
C ASP A 35 8.35 -4.48 -8.44
N THR A 36 7.20 -4.44 -7.78
CA THR A 36 7.06 -4.78 -6.37
C THR A 36 6.03 -5.90 -6.20
N THR A 37 6.25 -6.79 -5.25
CA THR A 37 5.29 -7.83 -4.88
C THR A 37 4.72 -7.55 -3.48
N ILE A 38 3.41 -7.39 -3.38
CA ILE A 38 2.70 -7.24 -2.10
C ILE A 38 1.77 -8.45 -1.98
N SER A 39 2.13 -9.44 -1.16
CA SER A 39 1.39 -10.70 -1.12
C SER A 39 1.22 -11.32 0.26
N ASN A 40 0.14 -12.08 0.44
CA ASN A 40 -0.10 -12.87 1.66
C ASN A 40 -0.15 -12.03 2.96
N ASN A 41 -0.60 -10.78 2.88
CA ASN A 41 -0.73 -9.92 4.06
C ASN A 41 -2.15 -9.99 4.62
N THR A 42 -2.27 -10.04 5.95
CA THR A 42 -3.56 -10.04 6.64
C THR A 42 -3.60 -8.86 7.59
N ALA A 43 -4.62 -8.01 7.50
CA ALA A 43 -4.85 -6.99 8.52
C ALA A 43 -5.80 -7.54 9.59
N GLY A 44 -5.42 -7.46 10.86
CA GLY A 44 -6.31 -7.76 11.98
C GLY A 44 -7.53 -6.83 12.08
N SER A 45 -7.43 -5.61 11.51
CA SER A 45 -8.53 -4.66 11.34
C SER A 45 -8.21 -3.72 10.19
N GLY A 46 -9.17 -3.47 9.29
CA GLY A 46 -8.99 -2.60 8.14
C GLY A 46 -8.45 -3.31 6.90
N ALA A 47 -7.88 -2.56 5.97
CA ALA A 47 -7.32 -3.08 4.73
C ALA A 47 -5.89 -3.61 4.93
N ALA A 48 -5.54 -4.69 4.24
CA ALA A 48 -4.14 -5.18 4.23
C ALA A 48 -3.19 -4.28 3.43
N MET A 49 -3.75 -3.43 2.56
CA MET A 49 -3.07 -2.32 1.91
C MET A 49 -4.07 -1.15 1.86
N TYR A 50 -3.70 -0.01 2.43
CA TYR A 50 -4.54 1.19 2.44
C TYR A 50 -3.92 2.27 1.57
N LEU A 51 -4.74 2.84 0.68
CA LEU A 51 -4.41 4.01 -0.13
C LEU A 51 -5.32 5.14 0.34
N GLY A 52 -4.73 6.18 0.92
CA GLY A 52 -5.44 7.32 1.51
C GLY A 52 -6.33 8.05 0.50
N THR A 53 -7.39 8.69 1.01
CA THR A 53 -8.40 9.36 0.19
C THR A 53 -7.87 10.52 -0.66
N GLN A 54 -6.71 11.07 -0.29
CA GLN A 54 -6.03 12.14 -1.02
C GLN A 54 -4.70 11.70 -1.64
N SER A 55 -4.41 10.40 -1.64
CA SER A 55 -3.13 9.88 -2.11
C SER A 55 -3.08 9.80 -3.63
N ASN A 56 -1.97 10.30 -4.19
CA ASN A 56 -1.62 10.13 -5.58
C ASN A 56 -0.64 8.95 -5.69
N VAL A 57 -1.13 7.80 -6.17
CA VAL A 57 -0.38 6.55 -6.19
C VAL A 57 -0.33 5.99 -7.61
N LEU A 58 0.88 5.67 -8.05
CA LEU A 58 1.15 5.03 -9.33
C LEU A 58 1.72 3.63 -9.07
N ILE A 59 1.02 2.60 -9.55
CA ILE A 59 1.44 1.20 -9.40
C ILE A 59 1.75 0.67 -10.80
N GLN A 60 2.98 0.21 -11.01
CA GLN A 60 3.44 -0.30 -12.31
C GLN A 60 4.22 -1.60 -12.15
N PHE A 61 4.02 -2.54 -13.09
CA PHE A 61 4.74 -3.81 -13.15
C PHE A 61 4.78 -4.59 -11.83
N SER A 62 3.76 -4.43 -11.00
CA SER A 62 3.73 -4.96 -9.63
C SER A 62 2.68 -6.04 -9.50
N THR A 63 2.92 -6.99 -8.59
CA THR A 63 1.96 -8.06 -8.26
C THR A 63 1.36 -7.77 -6.89
N ILE A 64 0.03 -7.74 -6.82
CA ILE A 64 -0.72 -7.57 -5.57
C ILE A 64 -1.68 -8.75 -5.45
N GLU A 65 -1.41 -9.68 -4.55
CA GLU A 65 -2.18 -10.93 -4.46
C GLU A 65 -2.37 -11.44 -3.04
N ASN A 66 -3.47 -12.15 -2.80
CA ASN A 66 -3.77 -12.80 -1.50
C ASN A 66 -3.60 -11.90 -0.26
N ASN A 67 -3.96 -10.62 -0.38
CA ASN A 67 -4.00 -9.69 0.75
C ASN A 67 -5.44 -9.63 1.31
N LYS A 68 -5.59 -9.77 2.63
CA LYS A 68 -6.88 -9.91 3.31
C LYS A 68 -7.09 -8.82 4.34
N GLY A 69 -8.04 -7.93 4.09
CA GLY A 69 -8.55 -7.03 5.11
C GLY A 69 -9.58 -7.71 6.00
N THR A 70 -9.69 -7.29 7.25
CA THR A 70 -10.73 -7.76 8.17
C THR A 70 -11.60 -6.58 8.58
N LYS A 71 -12.92 -6.68 8.43
CA LYS A 71 -13.83 -5.72 9.04
C LYS A 71 -13.84 -5.94 10.54
N ARG A 72 -13.57 -4.91 11.33
CA ARG A 72 -13.89 -4.93 12.75
C ARG A 72 -15.41 -4.81 12.87
N TRP A 73 -16.08 -5.92 13.16
CA TRP A 73 -17.49 -5.87 13.59
C TRP A 73 -17.52 -5.13 14.93
N VAL A 74 -18.07 -3.93 14.91
CA VAL A 74 -18.62 -3.27 16.11
C VAL A 74 -20.08 -3.63 16.23
#